data_AF-A0A2V9P4K4-F1
#
_entry.id   AF-A0A2V9P4K4-F1
#
_cell.length_a   1.000
_cell.length_b   1.000
_cell.length_c   1.000
_cell.angle_alpha   90.00
_cell.angle_beta   90.00
_cell.angle_gamma   90.00
#
_symmetry.space_group_name_H-M   'P 1'
#
loop_
_entity.id
_entity.type
_entity.pdbx_description
1 polymer ?
#
loop_
_entity_poly.entity_id
_entity_poly.type
_entity_poly.pdbx_seq_one_letter_code
_entity_poly.pdbx_strand_id
1 'polypeptide(L)'
;MAQAKENLARINDEVEVSVQSAYNKVQRTQQMVAVSQELLATRQEARRVSAQQLERGAYLRSQADAAIAQEFEAQTMLLQSQLEYAESQDELTNAIGQTAQ
;
A
#
# COMPACT_ATOMS: atom_id res chain seq x y z
N MET A 1 -30.12 2.41 -34.93
CA MET A 1 -29.70 3.58 -34.10
C MET A 1 -29.94 3.38 -32.61
N ALA A 2 -31.07 2.79 -32.18
CA ALA A 2 -31.34 2.52 -30.76
C ALA A 2 -30.23 1.68 -30.07
N GLN A 3 -29.82 0.57 -30.71
CA GLN A 3 -28.77 -0.31 -30.20
C GLN A 3 -27.38 0.38 -30.06
N ALA A 4 -27.05 1.32 -30.94
CA ALA A 4 -25.81 2.09 -30.84
C ALA A 4 -25.84 3.07 -29.66
N LYS A 5 -27.01 3.66 -29.35
CA LYS A 5 -27.19 4.54 -28.19
C LYS A 5 -27.13 3.76 -26.87
N GLU A 6 -27.74 2.59 -26.84
CA GLU A 6 -27.69 1.68 -25.68
C GLU A 6 -26.27 1.18 -25.41
N ASN A 7 -25.54 0.78 -26.46
CA ASN A 7 -24.13 0.41 -26.33
C ASN A 7 -23.27 1.56 -25.82
N LEU A 8 -23.52 2.80 -26.28
CA LEU A 8 -22.80 3.97 -25.81
C LEU A 8 -23.09 4.28 -24.33
N ALA A 9 -24.36 4.20 -23.92
CA ALA A 9 -24.74 4.36 -22.52
C ALA A 9 -24.03 3.32 -21.63
N ARG A 10 -24.05 2.04 -22.02
CA ARG A 10 -23.36 0.99 -21.28
C ARG A 10 -21.85 1.24 -21.16
N ILE A 11 -21.19 1.63 -22.25
CA ILE A 11 -19.75 1.93 -22.22
C ILE A 11 -19.46 3.11 -21.30
N ASN A 12 -20.29 4.16 -21.31
CA ASN A 12 -20.11 5.29 -20.40
C ASN A 12 -20.22 4.88 -18.94
N ASP A 13 -21.23 4.06 -18.60
CA ASP A 13 -21.42 3.56 -17.23
C ASP A 13 -20.23 2.68 -16.80
N GLU A 14 -19.75 1.81 -17.69
CA GLU A 14 -18.56 0.96 -17.45
C GLU A 14 -17.30 1.80 -17.21
N VAL A 15 -17.08 2.84 -18.01
CA VAL A 15 -15.95 3.77 -17.84
C VAL A 15 -16.06 4.54 -16.53
N GLU A 16 -17.25 5.05 -16.18
CA GLU A 16 -17.47 5.76 -14.92
C GLU A 16 -17.11 4.89 -13.71
N VAL A 17 -17.64 3.66 -13.68
CA VAL A 17 -17.35 2.70 -12.59
C VAL A 17 -15.86 2.33 -12.55
N SER A 18 -15.23 2.14 -13.71
CA SER A 18 -13.81 1.80 -13.81
C SER A 18 -12.93 2.92 -13.26
N VAL A 19 -13.14 4.16 -13.70
CA VAL A 19 -12.37 5.33 -13.24
C VAL A 19 -12.57 5.56 -11.74
N GLN A 20 -13.81 5.49 -11.25
CA GLN A 20 -14.09 5.69 -9.83
C GLN A 20 -13.43 4.60 -8.97
N SER A 21 -13.45 3.35 -9.43
CA SER A 21 -12.83 2.23 -8.73
C SER A 21 -11.31 2.37 -8.69
N ALA A 22 -10.68 2.74 -9.80
CA ALA A 22 -9.24 2.98 -9.87
C ALA A 22 -8.83 4.16 -8.98
N TYR A 23 -9.59 5.26 -8.99
CA TYR A 23 -9.34 6.41 -8.12
C TYR A 23 -9.43 6.04 -6.63
N ASN A 24 -10.48 5.29 -6.25
CA ASN A 24 -10.64 4.81 -4.87
C ASN A 24 -9.47 3.90 -4.46
N LYS A 25 -8.97 3.06 -5.38
CA LYS A 25 -7.81 2.21 -5.13
C LYS A 25 -6.56 3.05 -4.85
N VAL A 26 -6.27 4.07 -5.65
CA VAL A 26 -5.14 5.00 -5.43
C VAL A 26 -5.22 5.66 -4.05
N GLN A 27 -6.41 6.14 -3.66
CA GLN A 27 -6.58 6.76 -2.35
C GLN A 27 -6.31 5.77 -1.21
N ARG A 28 -6.81 4.53 -1.33
CA ARG A 28 -6.61 3.48 -0.33
C ARG A 28 -5.14 3.07 -0.23
N THR A 29 -4.46 2.83 -1.35
CA THR A 29 -3.05 2.40 -1.36
C THR A 29 -2.13 3.52 -0.85
N GLN A 30 -2.45 4.79 -1.15
CA GLN A 30 -1.75 5.94 -0.56
C GLN A 30 -1.85 5.96 0.97
N GLN A 31 -3.04 5.71 1.52
CA GLN A 31 -3.23 5.61 2.97
C GLN A 31 -2.46 4.44 3.57
N MET A 32 -2.43 3.30 2.89
CA MET A 32 -1.66 2.12 3.34
C MET A 32 -0.15 2.39 3.36
N VAL A 33 0.38 3.16 2.42
CA VAL A 33 1.78 3.62 2.48
C VAL A 33 2.04 4.41 3.77
N ALA A 34 1.17 5.35 4.11
CA ALA A 34 1.31 6.15 5.34
C ALA A 34 1.23 5.28 6.61
N VAL A 35 0.27 4.35 6.68
CA VAL A 35 0.15 3.41 7.81
C VAL A 35 1.40 2.54 7.96
N SER A 36 1.92 2.01 6.85
CA SER A 36 3.11 1.17 6.86
C SER A 36 4.38 1.94 7.25
N GLN A 37 4.47 3.23 6.91
CA GLN A 37 5.55 4.11 7.37
C GLN A 37 5.53 4.27 8.90
N GLU A 38 4.37 4.56 9.48
CA GLU A 38 4.19 4.70 10.94
C GLU A 38 4.45 3.38 11.67
N LEU A 39 4.01 2.26 11.09
CA LEU A 39 4.32 0.93 11.61
C LEU A 39 5.83 0.68 11.64
N LEU A 40 6.55 0.99 10.55
CA LEU A 40 8.00 0.83 10.50
C LEU A 40 8.70 1.70 11.56
N ALA A 41 8.32 2.98 11.69
CA ALA A 41 8.87 3.86 12.72
C ALA A 41 8.65 3.29 14.13
N THR A 42 7.46 2.76 14.40
CA THR A 42 7.13 2.09 15.67
C THR A 42 8.00 0.85 15.91
N ARG A 43 8.24 0.02 14.89
CA ARG A 43 9.08 -1.19 15.01
C ARG A 43 10.56 -0.85 15.19
N GLN A 44 11.06 0.19 14.53
CA GLN A 44 12.42 0.68 14.73
C GLN A 44 12.64 1.12 16.18
N GLU A 45 11.67 1.83 16.77
CA GLU A 45 11.73 2.24 18.17
C GLU A 45 11.62 1.05 19.12
N ALA A 46 10.74 0.08 18.84
CA ALA A 46 10.65 -1.16 19.61
C ALA A 46 11.95 -1.97 19.58
N ARG A 47 12.62 -2.04 18.43
CA ARG A 47 13.93 -2.67 18.25
C ARG A 47 15.02 -1.92 19.04
N ARG A 48 15.01 -0.58 19.02
CA ARG A 48 15.92 0.26 19.83
C ARG A 48 15.75 -0.02 21.32
N VAL A 49 14.51 -0.03 21.82
CA VAL A 49 14.21 -0.34 23.23
C VAL A 49 14.63 -1.76 23.59
N SER A 50 14.35 -2.74 22.74
CA SER A 50 14.71 -4.15 22.97
C SER A 50 16.23 -4.34 23.06
N ALA A 51 17.00 -3.65 22.22
CA ALA A 51 18.46 -3.65 22.29
C ALA A 51 18.96 -3.08 23.63
N GLN A 52 18.38 -1.97 24.11
CA GLN A 52 18.73 -1.39 25.41
C GLN A 52 18.39 -2.32 26.58
N GLN A 53 17.27 -3.04 26.51
CA GLN A 53 16.91 -4.00 27.56
C GLN A 53 17.80 -5.24 27.55
N LEU A 54 18.27 -5.66 26.37
CA LEU A 54 19.26 -6.74 26.27
C LEU A 54 20.59 -6.34 26.92
N GLU A 55 21.08 -5.13 26.64
CA GLU A 55 22.32 -4.60 27.27
C GLU A 55 22.22 -4.52 28.78
N ARG A 56 21.02 -4.21 29.31
CA ARG A 56 20.73 -4.18 30.75
C ARG A 56 20.50 -5.57 31.36
N GLY A 57 20.52 -6.63 30.55
CA GLY A 57 20.24 -8.00 30.99
C GLY A 57 18.78 -8.26 31.33
N ALA A 58 17.87 -7.34 31.02
CA ALA A 58 16.43 -7.50 31.26
C ALA A 58 15.76 -8.35 30.18
N TYR A 59 16.31 -8.37 28.95
CA TYR A 59 15.81 -9.17 27.82
C TYR A 59 16.77 -10.30 27.45
N LEU A 60 16.20 -11.38 26.91
CA LEU A 60 16.97 -12.45 26.27
C LEU A 60 17.34 -12.07 24.84
N ARG A 61 18.41 -12.67 24.32
CA ARG A 61 18.84 -12.45 22.93
C ARG A 61 17.73 -12.77 21.92
N SER A 62 16.99 -13.85 22.14
CA SER A 62 15.86 -14.24 21.29
C SER A 62 14.75 -13.19 21.22
N GLN A 63 14.52 -12.43 22.30
CA GLN A 63 13.55 -11.35 22.32
C GLN A 63 14.03 -10.15 21.49
N ALA A 64 15.33 -9.83 21.56
CA ALA A 64 15.92 -8.79 20.70
C ALA A 64 15.91 -9.20 19.22
N ASP A 65 16.21 -10.46 18.90
CA ASP A 65 16.15 -10.97 17.53
C ASP A 65 14.71 -10.97 16.98
N ALA A 66 13.70 -11.25 17.82
CA ALA A 66 12.29 -11.13 17.45
C ALA A 66 11.90 -9.68 17.09
N ALA A 67 12.40 -8.69 17.84
CA ALA A 67 12.15 -7.28 17.51
C ALA A 67 12.77 -6.87 16.18
N ILE A 68 13.95 -7.39 15.84
CA ILE A 68 14.60 -7.20 14.53
C ILE A 68 13.76 -7.84 13.42
N ALA A 69 13.26 -9.06 13.62
CA ALA A 69 12.40 -9.72 12.64
C ALA A 69 11.12 -8.93 12.37
N GLN A 70 10.48 -8.39 13.42
CA GLN A 70 9.30 -7.54 13.28
C GLN A 70 9.57 -6.21 12.56
N GLU A 71 10.78 -5.65 12.70
CA GLU A 71 11.20 -4.47 11.93
C GLU A 71 11.29 -4.81 10.43
N PHE A 72 11.91 -5.95 10.06
CA PHE A 72 11.98 -6.38 8.67
C PHE A 72 10.61 -6.72 8.07
N GLU A 73 9.71 -7.28 8.87
CA GLU A 73 8.32 -7.50 8.46
C GLU A 73 7.62 -6.17 8.12
N ALA A 74 7.79 -5.14 8.95
CA ALA A 74 7.25 -3.80 8.69
C ALA A 74 7.89 -3.12 7.46
N GLN A 75 9.20 -3.31 7.24
CA GLN A 75 9.85 -2.84 6.01
C GLN A 75 9.25 -3.50 4.77
N THR A 76 8.97 -4.81 4.85
CA THR A 76 8.34 -5.56 3.76
C THR A 76 6.94 -5.04 3.46
N MET A 77 6.13 -4.79 4.50
CA MET A 77 4.79 -4.20 4.35
C MET A 77 4.83 -2.81 3.71
N LEU A 78 5.81 -1.97 4.07
CA LEU A 78 6.00 -0.66 3.44
C LEU A 78 6.31 -0.79 1.95
N LEU A 79 7.26 -1.66 1.58
CA LEU A 79 7.62 -1.88 0.19
C LEU A 79 6.44 -2.42 -0.64
N GLN A 80 5.67 -3.37 -0.08
CA GLN A 80 4.46 -3.87 -0.72
C GLN A 80 3.42 -2.77 -0.91
N SER A 81 3.18 -1.95 0.12
CA SER A 81 2.23 -0.82 0.03
C SER A 81 2.65 0.20 -1.03
N GLN A 82 3.96 0.47 -1.16
CA GLN A 82 4.50 1.38 -2.17
C GLN A 82 4.33 0.81 -3.59
N LEU A 83 4.56 -0.48 -3.77
CA LEU A 83 4.32 -1.16 -5.05
C LEU A 83 2.85 -1.10 -5.44
N GLU A 84 1.94 -1.46 -4.53
CA GLU A 84 0.49 -1.40 -4.77
C GLU A 84 0.03 0.03 -5.10
N TYR A 85 0.63 1.03 -4.46
CA TYR A 85 0.36 2.43 -4.79
C TYR A 85 0.79 2.79 -6.21
N ALA A 86 2.01 2.41 -6.62
CA ALA A 86 2.48 2.62 -7.98
C ALA A 86 1.59 1.92 -9.02
N GLU A 87 1.27 0.64 -8.81
CA GLU A 87 0.37 -0.12 -9.69
C GLU A 87 -1.02 0.50 -9.79
N SER A 88 -1.56 1.02 -8.68
CA SER A 88 -2.85 1.70 -8.69
C SER A 88 -2.85 3.01 -9.49
N GLN A 89 -1.72 3.73 -9.54
CA GLN A 89 -1.58 4.91 -10.39
C GLN A 89 -1.57 4.54 -11.88
N ASP A 90 -0.91 3.44 -12.22
CA ASP A 90 -0.91 2.91 -13.59
C ASP A 90 -2.32 2.47 -14.00
N GLU A 91 -3.06 1.80 -13.11
CA GLU A 91 -4.46 1.44 -13.33
C GLU A 91 -5.36 2.66 -13.54
N LEU A 92 -5.19 3.73 -12.75
CA LEU A 92 -5.93 4.97 -12.95
C LEU A 92 -5.57 5.62 -14.29
N THR A 93 -4.29 5.67 -14.65
CA THR A 93 -3.80 6.20 -15.93
C THR A 93 -4.42 5.44 -17.12
N ASN A 94 -4.51 4.12 -17.01
CA ASN A 94 -5.20 3.27 -17.99
C ASN A 94 -6.71 3.57 -18.05
N ALA A 95 -7.38 3.69 -16.90
CA ALA A 95 -8.81 3.93 -16.83
C ALA A 95 -9.22 5.28 -17.45
N ILE A 96 -8.37 6.31 -17.33
CA ILE A 96 -8.59 7.63 -17.95
C ILE A 96 -8.06 7.73 -19.38
N GLY A 97 -7.56 6.62 -19.96
CA GLY A 97 -7.12 6.53 -21.35
C GLY A 97 -5.82 7.29 -21.65
N GLN A 98 -4.94 7.45 -20.66
CA GLN A 98 -3.67 8.19 -20.78
C GLN A 98 -2.45 7.30 -21.07
N THR A 99 -2.62 5.99 -21.28
CA THR A 99 -1.51 5.14 -21.71
C THR A 99 -1.14 5.38 -23.17
N ALA A 100 0.15 5.51 -23.44
CA ALA A 100 0.67 5.55 -24.81
C ALA A 100 0.36 4.20 -25.50
N GLN A 101 -0.34 4.26 -26.63
CA GLN A 101 -0.51 3.11 -27.54
C GLN A 101 0.79 2.76 -28.25
#